data_AF-A0A1Z1M3B6-F1
#
_entry.id   AF-A0A1Z1M3B6-F1
#
_cell.length_a   1.000
_cell.length_b   1.000
_cell.length_c   1.000
_cell.angle_alpha   90.00
_cell.angle_beta   90.00
_cell.angle_gamma   90.00
#
_symmetry.space_group_name_H-M   'P 1'
#
loop_
_entity.id
_entity.type
_entity.pdbx_description
1 polymer ?
#
loop_
_entity_poly.entity_id
_entity_poly.type
_entity_poly.pdbx_seq_one_letter_code
_entity_poly.pdbx_strand_id
1 'polypeptide(L)'
;MRLTQGTFSFLPDLTDEQIKSQIDYAMSQNWAINIEYTDDPHPRNNYWELWGLPLFDVKDSATIVYEINSCRKQCSNYYVKVNAFDNTRGIESCVLSFLVNRPSLEPGFELVRTEDISRNQKYCFRSYATSKPEGSRY
;
A
#
# COMPACT_ATOMS: atom_id res chain seq x y z
N MET A 1 1.48 -7.54 14.82
CA MET A 1 0.34 -6.59 14.75
C MET A 1 -0.25 -6.63 13.34
N ARG A 2 -1.32 -5.88 13.04
CA ARG A 2 -1.87 -5.78 11.67
C ARG A 2 -1.81 -4.33 11.23
N LEU A 3 -1.13 -4.03 10.13
CA LEU A 3 -1.04 -2.68 9.59
C LEU A 3 -2.42 -2.24 9.06
N THR A 4 -2.91 -1.09 9.50
CA THR A 4 -4.27 -0.61 9.17
C THR A 4 -4.31 0.53 8.15
N GLN A 5 -3.19 0.79 7.44
CA GLN A 5 -3.21 1.66 6.27
C GLN A 5 -4.08 1.08 5.16
N GLY A 6 -4.67 1.93 4.32
CA GLY A 6 -5.56 1.52 3.23
C GLY A 6 -7.02 1.34 3.66
N THR A 7 -7.93 1.62 2.73
CA THR A 7 -9.36 1.87 2.98
C THR A 7 -10.09 0.73 3.70
N PHE A 8 -9.68 -0.52 3.47
CA PHE A 8 -10.42 -1.72 3.94
C PHE A 8 -9.67 -2.56 4.98
N SER A 9 -8.59 -2.06 5.58
CA SER A 9 -7.70 -2.90 6.41
C SER A 9 -8.28 -3.39 7.76
N PHE A 10 -9.44 -2.88 8.16
CA PHE A 10 -10.22 -3.42 9.29
C PHE A 10 -11.10 -4.61 8.91
N LEU A 11 -11.32 -4.84 7.61
CA LEU A 11 -11.93 -6.04 7.10
C LEU A 11 -10.87 -7.16 6.98
N PRO A 12 -11.30 -8.43 6.84
CA PRO A 12 -10.42 -9.49 6.37
C PRO A 12 -9.72 -9.12 5.07
N ASP A 13 -8.56 -9.75 4.79
CA ASP A 13 -7.85 -9.52 3.53
C ASP A 13 -8.75 -9.89 2.35
N LEU A 14 -8.78 -9.02 1.35
CA LEU A 14 -9.69 -9.14 0.22
C LEU A 14 -9.33 -10.36 -0.64
N THR A 15 -10.34 -11.12 -1.06
CA THR A 15 -10.17 -12.17 -2.07
C THR A 15 -9.95 -11.56 -3.46
N ASP A 16 -9.45 -12.34 -4.41
CA ASP A 16 -9.23 -11.87 -5.78
C ASP A 16 -10.54 -11.40 -6.45
N GLU A 17 -11.67 -12.03 -6.14
CA GLU A 17 -12.99 -11.61 -6.62
C GLU A 17 -13.42 -10.27 -6.03
N GLN A 18 -13.12 -10.03 -4.75
CA GLN A 18 -13.40 -8.75 -4.10
C GLN A 18 -12.50 -7.64 -4.64
N ILE A 19 -11.21 -7.93 -4.87
CA ILE A 19 -10.26 -7.00 -5.50
C ILE A 19 -10.71 -6.66 -6.92
N LYS A 20 -11.10 -7.66 -7.71
CA LYS A 20 -11.65 -7.46 -9.05
C LYS A 20 -12.85 -6.52 -9.02
N SER A 21 -13.76 -6.70 -8.06
CA SER A 21 -14.93 -5.83 -7.91
C SER A 21 -14.54 -4.37 -7.60
N GLN A 22 -13.49 -4.14 -6.80
CA GLN A 22 -12.97 -2.79 -6.56
C GLN A 22 -12.30 -2.18 -7.80
N ILE A 23 -11.62 -3.00 -8.59
CA ILE A 23 -11.03 -2.58 -9.88
C ILE A 23 -12.13 -2.21 -10.87
N ASP A 24 -13.16 -3.05 -11.01
CA ASP A 24 -14.32 -2.77 -11.87
C ASP A 24 -14.98 -1.44 -11.47
N TYR A 25 -15.10 -1.17 -10.17
CA TYR A 25 -15.58 0.11 -9.66
C TYR A 25 -14.67 1.28 -10.09
N ALA A 26 -13.36 1.21 -9.84
CA ALA A 26 -12.42 2.27 -10.23
C ALA A 26 -12.41 2.53 -11.74
N MET A 27 -12.48 1.47 -12.56
CA MET A 27 -12.61 1.57 -14.01
C MET A 27 -13.92 2.25 -14.44
N SER A 28 -15.05 1.95 -13.76
CA SER A 28 -16.33 2.61 -14.03
C SER A 28 -16.31 4.13 -13.78
N GLN A 29 -15.40 4.58 -12.91
CA GLN A 29 -15.18 5.99 -12.61
C GLN A 29 -14.14 6.66 -13.52
N ASN A 30 -13.59 5.92 -14.50
CA ASN A 30 -12.52 6.37 -15.39
C ASN A 30 -11.24 6.80 -14.64
N TRP A 31 -10.94 6.12 -13.53
CA TRP A 31 -9.73 6.38 -12.74
C TRP A 31 -8.54 5.59 -13.28
N ALA A 32 -7.36 6.21 -13.25
CA ALA A 32 -6.10 5.54 -13.56
C ALA A 32 -5.67 4.66 -12.37
N ILE A 33 -5.25 3.42 -12.63
CA ILE A 33 -4.90 2.46 -11.57
C ILE A 33 -3.40 2.23 -11.57
N ASN A 34 -2.77 2.22 -10.40
CA ASN A 34 -1.40 1.75 -10.26
C ASN A 34 -1.27 0.73 -9.11
N ILE A 35 -0.15 0.03 -9.11
CA ILE A 35 0.21 -0.95 -8.10
C ILE A 35 1.54 -0.49 -7.49
N GLU A 36 1.58 -0.47 -6.16
CA GLU A 36 2.73 -0.01 -5.39
C GLU A 36 3.08 -1.04 -4.32
N TYR A 37 4.36 -1.18 -4.00
CA TYR A 37 4.82 -2.12 -2.98
C TYR A 37 5.91 -1.54 -2.07
N THR A 38 6.01 -2.05 -0.83
CA THR A 38 7.04 -1.64 0.12
C THR A 38 7.27 -2.71 1.19
N ASP A 39 8.48 -2.77 1.71
CA ASP A 39 8.83 -3.47 2.94
C ASP A 39 9.16 -2.50 4.11
N ASP A 40 8.94 -1.19 3.91
CA ASP A 40 8.90 -0.19 4.97
C ASP A 40 7.46 0.28 5.22
N PRO A 41 6.79 -0.22 6.29
CA PRO A 41 5.39 0.07 6.58
C PRO A 41 5.20 1.42 7.29
N HIS A 42 6.23 2.27 7.40
CA HIS A 42 6.14 3.51 8.15
C HIS A 42 5.00 4.41 7.62
N PRO A 43 4.15 5.01 8.49
CA PRO A 43 3.00 5.80 8.05
C PRO A 43 3.35 7.11 7.34
N ARG A 44 4.63 7.48 7.32
CA ARG A 44 5.16 8.64 6.57
C ARG A 44 6.02 8.24 5.37
N ASN A 45 6.11 6.94 5.08
CA ASN A 45 6.66 6.48 3.81
C ASN A 45 5.63 6.76 2.71
N ASN A 46 5.72 7.95 2.10
CA ASN A 46 4.72 8.44 1.15
C ASN A 46 4.89 7.87 -0.25
N TYR A 47 6.11 7.41 -0.59
CA TYR A 47 6.45 6.91 -1.92
C TYR A 47 6.86 5.46 -1.80
N TRP A 48 5.97 4.57 -2.24
CA TRP A 48 6.25 3.16 -2.35
C TRP A 48 6.82 2.89 -3.75
N GLU A 49 7.47 1.74 -3.90
CA GLU A 49 8.03 1.35 -5.20
C GLU A 49 6.90 1.08 -6.20
N LEU A 50 7.04 1.63 -7.40
CA LEU A 50 6.06 1.45 -8.47
C LEU A 50 6.24 0.08 -9.12
N TRP A 51 5.16 -0.69 -9.20
CA TRP A 51 5.10 -1.85 -10.07
C TRP A 51 4.73 -1.42 -11.49
N GLY A 52 5.75 -1.19 -12.31
CA GLY A 52 5.57 -0.72 -13.69
C GLY A 52 5.04 0.71 -13.76
N LEU A 53 4.26 1.00 -14.81
CA LEU A 53 3.64 2.30 -15.02
C LEU A 53 2.15 2.25 -14.63
N PRO A 54 1.54 3.38 -14.21
CA PRO A 54 0.10 3.45 -14.05
C PRO A 54 -0.63 3.02 -15.32
N LEU A 55 -1.69 2.23 -15.13
CA LEU A 55 -2.51 1.63 -16.17
C LEU A 55 -3.65 2.59 -16.53
N PHE A 56 -3.49 3.30 -17.65
CA PHE A 56 -4.48 4.22 -18.21
C PHE A 56 -5.35 3.53 -19.26
N ASP A 57 -6.61 3.94 -19.38
CA ASP A 57 -7.56 3.51 -20.43
C ASP A 57 -7.68 1.97 -20.59
N VAL A 58 -7.44 1.21 -19.52
CA VAL A 58 -7.58 -0.24 -19.52
C VAL A 58 -9.06 -0.59 -19.63
N LYS A 59 -9.39 -1.46 -20.59
CA LYS A 59 -10.77 -1.89 -20.85
C LYS A 59 -11.16 -3.18 -20.13
N ASP A 60 -10.18 -3.93 -19.63
CA ASP A 60 -10.40 -5.23 -18.98
C ASP A 60 -9.72 -5.28 -17.61
N SER A 61 -10.53 -5.45 -16.57
CA SER A 61 -10.08 -5.68 -15.19
C SER A 61 -9.11 -6.85 -15.05
N ALA A 62 -9.20 -7.86 -15.93
CA ALA A 62 -8.33 -9.04 -15.87
C ALA A 62 -6.85 -8.68 -16.09
N THR A 63 -6.55 -7.66 -16.90
CA THR A 63 -5.18 -7.17 -17.10
C THR A 63 -4.60 -6.62 -15.80
N ILE A 64 -5.38 -5.85 -15.04
CA ILE A 64 -4.94 -5.27 -13.76
C ILE A 64 -4.78 -6.38 -12.71
N VAL A 65 -5.73 -7.31 -12.63
CA VAL A 65 -5.65 -8.46 -11.72
C VAL A 65 -4.42 -9.32 -12.03
N TYR A 66 -4.08 -9.49 -13.31
CA TYR A 66 -2.86 -10.19 -13.73
C TYR A 66 -1.60 -9.49 -13.18
N GLU A 67 -1.49 -8.17 -13.32
CA GLU A 67 -0.35 -7.41 -12.79
C GLU A 67 -0.26 -7.47 -11.26
N ILE A 68 -1.39 -7.40 -10.56
CA ILE A 68 -1.42 -7.57 -9.09
C ILE A 68 -0.86 -8.94 -8.70
N ASN A 69 -1.27 -9.99 -9.40
CA ASN A 69 -0.82 -11.36 -9.13
C ASN A 69 0.66 -11.56 -9.51
N SER A 70 1.15 -10.90 -10.55
CA SER A 70 2.57 -10.88 -10.90
C SER A 70 3.40 -10.17 -9.83
N CYS A 71 2.94 -9.01 -9.36
CA CYS A 71 3.57 -8.27 -8.25
C CYS A 71 3.61 -9.11 -6.97
N ARG A 72 2.50 -9.73 -6.57
CA ARG A 72 2.45 -10.63 -5.40
C ARG A 72 3.42 -11.80 -5.49
N LYS A 73 3.60 -12.38 -6.69
CA LYS A 73 4.55 -13.49 -6.90
C LYS A 73 6.00 -13.05 -6.72
N GLN A 74 6.36 -11.87 -7.20
CA GLN A 74 7.73 -11.35 -7.08
C GLN A 74 8.02 -10.72 -5.71
N CYS A 75 7.00 -10.14 -5.09
CA CYS A 75 7.08 -9.36 -3.85
C CYS A 75 6.23 -10.00 -2.74
N SER A 76 6.31 -11.32 -2.56
CA SER A 76 5.41 -12.07 -1.65
C SER A 76 5.50 -11.62 -0.19
N ASN A 77 6.69 -11.17 0.25
CA ASN A 77 6.95 -10.69 1.61
C ASN A 77 6.80 -9.17 1.76
N TYR A 78 6.23 -8.47 0.78
CA TYR A 78 6.04 -7.02 0.80
C TYR A 78 4.58 -6.67 1.07
N TYR A 79 4.34 -5.46 1.57
CA TYR A 79 3.04 -4.84 1.40
C TYR A 79 2.85 -4.46 -0.06
N VAL A 80 1.68 -4.80 -0.61
CA VAL A 80 1.28 -4.36 -1.95
C VAL A 80 -0.05 -3.66 -1.81
N LYS A 81 -0.19 -2.48 -2.42
CA LYS A 81 -1.45 -1.73 -2.50
C LYS A 81 -1.80 -1.43 -3.95
N VAL A 82 -3.09 -1.28 -4.19
CA VAL A 82 -3.65 -0.74 -5.42
C VAL A 82 -4.12 0.67 -5.11
N ASN A 83 -3.73 1.63 -5.94
CA ASN A 83 -4.27 2.98 -5.88
C ASN A 83 -5.06 3.31 -7.15
N ALA A 84 -6.09 4.15 -7.01
CA ALA A 84 -6.84 4.72 -8.12
C ALA A 84 -6.78 6.25 -8.05
N PHE A 85 -6.49 6.87 -9.19
CA PHE A 85 -6.29 8.31 -9.35
C PHE A 85 -7.34 8.93 -10.25
N ASP A 86 -7.92 10.03 -9.79
CA ASP A 86 -8.89 10.82 -10.53
C ASP A 86 -8.23 12.08 -11.10
N ASN A 87 -8.30 12.24 -12.42
CA ASN A 87 -7.75 13.39 -13.13
C ASN A 87 -8.76 14.52 -13.34
N THR A 88 -9.97 14.39 -12.79
CA THR A 88 -10.98 15.44 -12.82
C THR A 88 -10.44 16.69 -12.14
N ARG A 89 -10.55 17.83 -12.83
CA ARG A 89 -10.10 19.14 -12.33
C ARG A 89 -10.69 19.41 -10.93
N GLY A 90 -9.83 19.72 -9.97
CA GLY A 90 -10.21 19.95 -8.58
C GLY A 90 -10.14 18.71 -7.68
N ILE A 91 -9.93 17.52 -8.25
CA ILE A 91 -9.56 16.31 -7.50
C ILE A 91 -8.07 16.04 -7.69
N GLU A 92 -7.64 15.71 -8.92
CA GLU A 92 -6.22 15.56 -9.32
C GLU A 92 -5.36 14.78 -8.30
N SER A 93 -5.91 13.69 -7.75
CA SER A 93 -5.35 12.99 -6.59
C SER A 93 -5.76 11.53 -6.54
N CYS A 94 -5.11 10.78 -5.65
CA CYS A 94 -5.53 9.44 -5.27
C CYS A 94 -6.87 9.51 -4.51
N VAL A 95 -7.86 8.76 -4.97
CA VAL A 95 -9.21 8.73 -4.40
C VAL A 95 -9.54 7.39 -3.76
N LEU A 96 -8.74 6.35 -4.03
CA LEU A 96 -8.88 5.04 -3.42
C LEU A 96 -7.50 4.37 -3.29
N SER A 97 -7.19 3.84 -2.11
CA SER A 97 -5.94 3.12 -1.86
C SER A 97 -6.20 1.97 -0.87
N PHE A 98 -5.98 0.72 -1.28
CA PHE A 98 -6.21 -0.44 -0.42
C PHE A 98 -5.13 -1.51 -0.59
N LEU A 99 -4.87 -2.25 0.50
CA LEU A 99 -3.87 -3.32 0.52
C LEU A 99 -4.41 -4.59 -0.14
N VAL A 100 -3.56 -5.21 -0.96
CA VAL A 100 -3.81 -6.48 -1.65
C VAL A 100 -2.77 -7.54 -1.30
N ASN A 101 -1.68 -7.20 -0.64
CA ASN A 101 -0.74 -8.17 -0.06
C ASN A 101 -0.17 -7.66 1.25
N ARG A 102 0.21 -8.59 2.12
CA ARG A 102 0.87 -8.31 3.40
C ARG A 102 1.95 -9.36 3.65
N PRO A 103 3.03 -9.00 4.35
CA PRO A 103 3.92 -9.99 4.95
C PRO A 103 3.15 -10.88 5.94
N SER A 104 3.60 -12.12 6.13
CA SER A 104 2.94 -13.11 6.99
C SER A 104 2.94 -12.71 8.48
N LEU A 105 3.99 -12.01 8.92
CA LEU A 105 4.13 -11.52 10.28
C LEU A 105 4.64 -10.08 10.27
N GLU A 106 3.82 -9.16 10.79
CA GLU A 106 4.22 -7.77 10.99
C GLU A 106 4.62 -7.53 12.46
N PRO A 107 5.91 -7.29 12.76
CA PRO A 107 6.39 -7.06 14.14
C PRO A 107 5.90 -5.72 14.71
N GLY A 108 5.55 -4.74 13.88
CA GLY A 108 5.07 -3.43 14.29
C GLY A 108 6.18 -2.40 14.45
N PHE A 109 5.99 -1.47 15.39
CA PHE A 109 6.80 -0.28 15.51
C PHE A 109 7.37 -0.09 16.92
N GLU A 110 8.60 0.40 16.98
CA GLU A 110 9.19 1.01 18.16
C GLU A 110 8.76 2.49 18.25
N LEU A 111 8.41 2.94 19.46
CA LEU A 111 8.21 4.35 19.78
C LEU A 111 9.39 4.87 20.59
N VAL A 112 10.29 5.58 19.91
CA VAL A 112 11.44 6.23 20.52
C VAL A 112 11.00 7.55 21.16
N ARG A 113 11.38 7.76 22.42
CA ARG A 113 11.12 8.97 23.19
C ARG A 113 12.44 9.60 23.58
N THR A 114 12.76 10.75 23.00
CA THR A 114 13.96 11.52 23.36
C THR A 114 13.54 12.70 24.23
N GLU A 115 14.11 12.79 25.43
CA GLU A 115 13.89 13.91 26.34
C GLU A 115 14.36 15.22 25.68
N ASP A 116 13.54 16.27 25.81
CA ASP A 116 13.82 17.61 25.30
C ASP A 116 13.68 18.64 26.44
N ILE A 117 13.66 19.94 26.11
CA ILE A 117 13.55 21.00 27.11
C ILE A 117 12.37 20.74 28.08
N SER A 118 12.67 20.78 29.37
CA SER A 118 11.71 20.55 30.46
C SER A 118 11.09 19.15 30.42
N ARG A 119 9.79 19.02 30.12
CA ARG A 119 9.05 17.74 30.06
C ARG A 119 8.60 17.41 28.64
N ASN A 120 9.14 18.10 27.64
CA ASN A 120 8.87 17.81 26.24
C ASN A 120 9.59 16.52 25.83
N GLN A 121 9.00 15.81 24.88
CA GLN A 121 9.61 14.65 24.24
C GLN A 121 9.54 14.79 22.72
N LYS A 122 10.64 14.45 22.05
CA LYS A 122 10.67 14.26 20.60
C LYS A 122 10.42 12.78 20.29
N TYR A 123 9.45 12.53 19.43
CA TYR A 123 9.02 11.18 19.08
C TYR A 123 9.56 10.75 17.73
N CYS A 124 9.95 9.49 17.62
CA CYS A 124 10.27 8.83 16.36
C CYS A 124 9.60 7.45 16.35
N PHE A 125 8.91 7.13 15.26
CA PHE A 125 8.40 5.79 14.98
C PHE A 125 9.42 5.06 14.11
N ARG A 126 9.75 3.82 14.47
CA ARG A 126 10.64 2.97 13.67
C ARG A 126 10.00 1.62 13.47
N SER A 127 9.93 1.13 12.24
CA SER A 127 9.48 -0.24 11.98
C SER A 127 10.56 -1.22 12.44
N TYR A 128 10.19 -2.26 13.18
CA TYR A 128 11.16 -3.31 13.53
C TYR A 128 11.69 -4.02 12.27
N ALA A 129 10.91 -4.11 11.20
CA ALA A 129 11.33 -4.70 9.93
C ALA A 129 12.51 -3.92 9.30
N THR A 130 12.50 -2.60 9.43
CA THR A 130 13.55 -1.71 8.87
C THR A 130 14.89 -1.74 9.61
N SER A 131 15.01 -2.54 10.67
CA SER A 131 16.32 -2.87 11.26
C SER A 131 17.20 -3.71 10.32
N LYS A 132 16.59 -4.37 9.34
CA LYS A 132 17.26 -5.12 8.28
C LYS A 132 17.32 -4.29 6.98
N PRO A 133 18.31 -4.54 6.11
CA PRO A 133 18.35 -3.91 4.79
C PRO A 133 17.12 -4.30 3.96
N GLU A 134 16.76 -3.43 3.03
CA GLU A 134 15.67 -3.64 2.06
C GLU A 134 15.81 -4.97 1.33
N GLY A 135 14.70 -5.65 1.07
CA GLY A 135 14.65 -6.97 0.43
C GLY A 135 15.07 -8.13 1.32
N SER A 136 15.59 -7.86 2.53
CA SER A 136 15.82 -8.86 3.59
C SER A 136 14.90 -8.65 4.79
N ARG A 137 13.88 -7.80 4.65
CA ARG A 137 12.83 -7.55 5.63
C ARG A 137 11.72 -8.58 5.47
N TYR A 138 11.06 -8.91 6.58
CA TYR A 138 10.02 -9.93 6.73
C TYR A 138 10.47 -11.37 6.45
#